data_AF-A0A531MNI0-F1
#
_entry.id   AF-A0A531MNI0-F1
#
_cell.length_a   1.000
_cell.length_b   1.000
_cell.length_c   1.000
_cell.angle_alpha   90.00
_cell.angle_beta   90.00
_cell.angle_gamma   90.00
#
_symmetry.space_group_name_H-M   'P 1'
#
loop_
_entity.id
_entity.type
_entity.pdbx_description
1 polymer ?
#
loop_
_entity_poly.entity_id
_entity_poly.type
_entity_poly.pdbx_seq_one_letter_code
_entity_poly.pdbx_strand_id
1 'polypeptide(L)' 'IIETVLAEEGRKPESVFDFVQGITAVARDKAHQDARLDLEARAKKLLDRAA' A
#
# COMPACT_ATOMS: atom_id res chain seq x y z
N ILE A 1 -5.29 -4.00 -2.39
CA ILE A 1 -4.22 -3.18 -3.01
C ILE A 1 -4.68 -2.65 -4.36
N ILE A 2 -4.71 -3.44 -5.45
CA ILE A 2 -5.14 -2.92 -6.78
C ILE A 2 -6.56 -2.37 -6.74
N GLU A 3 -7.50 -3.11 -6.14
CA GLU A 3 -8.87 -2.64 -5.94
C GLU A 3 -8.93 -1.37 -5.08
N THR A 4 -8.12 -1.31 -4.03
CA THR A 4 -7.99 -0.13 -3.15
C THR A 4 -7.52 1.09 -3.93
N VAL A 5 -6.46 0.95 -4.75
CA VAL A 5 -5.97 2.03 -5.61
C VAL A 5 -7.04 2.44 -6.62
N LEU A 6 -7.73 1.48 -7.24
CA LEU A 6 -8.80 1.79 -8.19
C LEU A 6 -9.96 2.54 -7.52
N ALA A 7 -10.32 2.17 -6.30
CA ALA A 7 -11.39 2.80 -5.54
C ALA A 7 -11.01 4.21 -5.05
N GLU A 8 -9.76 4.42 -4.62
CA GLU A 8 -9.30 5.72 -4.09
C GLU A 8 -8.83 6.70 -5.19
N GLU A 9 -8.20 6.21 -6.25
CA GLU A 9 -7.59 7.05 -7.30
C GLU A 9 -8.37 7.05 -8.63
N GLY A 10 -9.36 6.18 -8.80
CA GLY A 10 -10.17 6.09 -10.03
C GLY A 10 -9.44 5.52 -11.25
N ARG A 11 -8.22 5.01 -11.07
CA ARG A 11 -7.40 4.35 -12.09
C ARG A 11 -6.68 3.14 -11.51
N LYS A 12 -6.22 2.25 -12.39
CA LYS A 12 -5.33 1.17 -11.96
C LYS A 12 -3.97 1.76 -11.55
N PRO A 13 -3.23 1.13 -10.64
CA PRO A 13 -1.86 1.54 -10.33
C PRO A 13 -0.97 1.42 -11.56
N GLU A 14 -0.17 2.46 -11.81
CA GLU A 14 0.75 2.62 -12.95
C GLU A 14 2.21 2.75 -12.49
N SER A 15 2.44 3.01 -11.21
CA SER A 15 3.78 3.17 -10.63
C SER A 15 3.97 2.35 -9.36
N VAL A 16 5.24 2.12 -8.97
CA VAL A 16 5.57 1.50 -7.68
C VAL A 16 5.01 2.32 -6.52
N PHE A 17 4.97 3.65 -6.64
CA PHE A 17 4.38 4.53 -5.64
C PHE A 17 2.88 4.26 -5.46
N ASP A 18 2.14 4.03 -6.54
CA ASP A 18 0.71 3.71 -6.47
C ASP A 18 0.48 2.40 -5.68
N PHE A 19 1.36 1.40 -5.84
CA PHE A 19 1.29 0.17 -5.05
C PHE A 19 1.63 0.38 -3.57
N VAL A 20 2.63 1.22 -3.27
CA VAL A 20 2.99 1.59 -1.89
C VAL A 20 1.82 2.32 -1.22
N GLN A 21 1.21 3.28 -1.91
CA GLN A 21 0.01 3.99 -1.46
C GLN A 21 -1.15 3.02 -1.23
N GLY A 22 -1.42 2.11 -2.16
CA GLY A 22 -2.44 1.08 -1.99
C GLY A 22 -2.21 0.15 -0.78
N ILE A 23 -0.96 -0.21 -0.48
CA ILE A 23 -0.62 -1.02 0.72
C ILE A 23 -0.84 -0.23 2.00
N THR A 24 -0.41 1.03 2.04
CA THR A 24 -0.61 1.91 3.20
C THR A 24 -2.09 2.24 3.44
N ALA A 25 -2.89 2.39 2.38
CA ALA A 25 -4.34 2.54 2.47
C ALA A 25 -4.99 1.32 3.15
N VAL A 26 -4.67 0.10 2.70
CA VAL A 26 -5.18 -1.14 3.33
C VAL A 26 -4.70 -1.31 4.77
N ALA A 27 -3.50 -0.84 5.10
CA ALA A 27 -2.96 -0.90 6.46
C ALA A 27 -3.77 -0.03 7.43
N ARG A 28 -4.29 1.12 6.99
CA ARG A 28 -5.08 2.06 7.80
C ARG A 28 -6.31 1.42 8.44
N ASP A 29 -6.93 0.46 7.75
CA ASP A 29 -8.15 -0.20 8.22
C ASP A 29 -7.88 -1.40 9.15
N LYS A 30 -6.61 -1.70 9.44
CA LYS A 30 -6.26 -2.77 10.37
C LYS A 30 -6.33 -2.26 11.81
N ALA A 31 -7.32 -2.77 12.55
CA ALA A 31 -7.46 -2.51 13.98
C ALA A 31 -6.28 -3.06 14.81
N HIS A 32 -5.68 -4.17 14.37
CA HIS A 32 -4.53 -4.78 15.04
C HIS A 32 -3.22 -4.17 14.57
N GLN A 33 -2.44 -3.66 15.53
CA GLN A 33 -1.18 -2.97 15.29
C GLN A 33 -0.17 -3.82 14.52
N ASP A 34 0.00 -5.09 14.87
CA ASP A 34 0.98 -5.97 14.23
C ASP A 34 0.66 -6.19 12.74
N ALA A 35 -0.63 -6.38 12.41
CA ALA A 35 -1.08 -6.53 11.03
C ALA A 35 -0.86 -5.25 10.21
N ARG A 36 -1.00 -4.07 10.84
CA ARG A 36 -0.67 -2.79 10.21
C ARG A 36 0.83 -2.69 9.93
N LEU A 37 1.67 -2.99 10.92
CA LEU A 37 3.13 -2.93 10.81
C LEU A 37 3.68 -3.88 9.74
N ASP A 38 3.12 -5.08 9.62
CA ASP A 38 3.52 -6.03 8.58
C ASP A 38 3.27 -5.51 7.16
N LEU A 39 2.14 -4.82 6.95
CA LEU A 39 1.81 -4.22 5.66
C LEU A 39 2.72 -3.01 5.37
N GLU A 40 2.92 -2.13 6.34
CA GLU A 40 3.82 -0.98 6.22
C GLU A 40 5.27 -1.42 5.94
N ALA A 41 5.74 -2.49 6.58
CA ALA A 41 7.07 -3.05 6.32
C ALA A 41 7.22 -3.58 4.88
N ARG A 42 6.17 -4.16 4.31
CA ARG A 42 6.15 -4.59 2.90
C ARG A 42 6.15 -3.40 1.95
N ALA A 43 5.37 -2.36 2.25
CA ALA A 43 5.35 -1.12 1.48
C ALA A 43 6.74 -0.46 1.47
N LYS A 44 7.38 -0.38 2.64
CA LYS A 44 8.75 0.14 2.77
C LYS A 44 9.76 -0.63 1.94
N LYS A 45 9.76 -1.98 2.00
CA LYS A 45 10.67 -2.81 1.19
C LYS A 45 10.48 -2.60 -0.31
N LEU A 46 9.23 -2.38 -0.75
CA LEU A 46 8.94 -2.13 -2.16
C LEU A 46 9.47 -0.75 -2.60
N LEU A 47 9.29 0.26 -1.75
CA LEU A 47 9.83 1.60 -1.98
C LEU A 47 11.36 1.62 -2.00
N ASP A 48 12.01 0.97 -1.01
CA ASP A 48 13.47 0.90 -0.89
C ASP A 48 14.13 0.21 -2.10
N ARG A 49 13.39 -0.63 -2.86
CA ARG A 49 13.87 -1.29 -4.09
C ARG A 49 13.69 -0.46 -5.36
N ALA A 50 12.88 0.59 -5.29
CA ALA A 50 12.63 1.50 -6.41
C ALA A 50 13.48 2.77 -6.34
N ALA A 51 14.15 3.01 -5.20
CA ALA A 51 15.16 4.04 -4.98
C ALA A 51 16.55 3.58 -5.46
#